data_AF-A0AAV6V0K5-F1
#
_entry.id   AF-A0AAV6V0K5-F1
#
_cell.length_a   1.000
_cell.length_b   1.000
_cell.length_c   1.000
_cell.angle_alpha   90.00
_cell.angle_beta   90.00
_cell.angle_gamma   90.00
#
_symmetry.space_group_name_H-M   'P 1'
#
loop_
_entity.id
_entity.type
_entity.pdbx_description
1 polymer ?
#
loop_
_entity_poly.entity_id
_entity_poly.type
_entity_poly.pdbx_seq_one_letter_code
_entity_poly.pdbx_strand_id
1 'polypeptide(L)'
;MPNIENKSMTVEEKKAVEELRRRFVNELKQEYLKDDNMFLRFLRARDYNLNKAEDMLRNHLQWREKLDIDNIDTYSPPEVTKYFPLSLVCFSKDGNPVRYISFGTMDAKGLLKSTPKKDSLKAVVQQLEFDIKRMKQNNKLTGQNVDQWIYIFDFENYSFAKATHKPNGWKDELLDMVAAGDLPKFLGGTKTDKNGDPRCPSFVNMGGVVPQSYYSRSNARRLRNQPDVTKLHVPRMSKVEVSLDVEEPGSCIEWEFETENRDIGFGLYYQCDESLKSKPKELIPSQRVDAHMNCETGLYQCGKPGTYILLFDNSYSWLQQKEIFCRAVVLAACRNTVLSRIVRRYNITPKTYCLKRVPYCSYYKFLF
;
A
#
# COMPACT_ATOMS: atom_id res chain seq x y z
N MET A 1 25.51 -26.83 -15.44
CA MET A 1 24.07 -26.47 -15.56
C MET A 1 23.47 -26.55 -14.17
N PRO A 2 22.95 -25.47 -13.59
CA PRO A 2 22.26 -25.57 -12.32
C PRO A 2 20.97 -26.37 -12.54
N ASN A 3 20.77 -27.34 -11.65
CA ASN A 3 19.61 -28.24 -11.63
C ASN A 3 18.35 -27.38 -11.41
N ILE A 4 17.61 -27.08 -12.48
CA ILE A 4 16.31 -26.43 -12.38
C ILE A 4 15.39 -27.48 -11.74
N GLU A 5 15.19 -27.41 -10.42
CA GLU A 5 14.07 -28.12 -9.79
C GLU A 5 12.80 -27.59 -10.46
N ASN A 6 12.32 -28.35 -11.43
CA ASN A 6 11.07 -28.11 -12.09
C ASN A 6 10.01 -28.18 -10.99
N LYS A 7 9.46 -27.03 -10.59
CA LYS A 7 8.48 -26.91 -9.49
C LYS A 7 7.13 -27.48 -9.93
N SER A 8 7.13 -28.76 -10.31
CA SER A 8 5.95 -29.51 -10.69
C SER A 8 5.09 -29.72 -9.45
N MET A 9 3.77 -29.52 -9.59
CA MET A 9 2.83 -29.76 -8.50
C MET A 9 2.96 -31.18 -7.94
N THR A 10 2.91 -31.31 -6.60
CA THR A 10 2.88 -32.62 -5.95
C THR A 10 1.58 -33.37 -6.26
N VAL A 11 1.54 -34.66 -5.98
CA VAL A 11 0.34 -35.49 -6.18
C VAL A 11 -0.82 -34.98 -5.32
N GLU A 12 -0.53 -34.56 -4.09
CA GLU A 12 -1.49 -34.00 -3.14
C GLU A 12 -2.03 -32.66 -3.63
N GLU A 13 -1.16 -31.79 -4.14
CA GLU A 13 -1.55 -30.51 -4.74
C GLU A 13 -2.49 -30.72 -5.93
N LYS A 14 -2.17 -31.68 -6.82
CA LYS A 14 -3.02 -32.03 -7.97
C LYS A 14 -4.41 -32.49 -7.53
N LYS A 15 -4.49 -33.37 -6.52
CA LYS A 15 -5.78 -33.85 -5.97
C LYS A 15 -6.60 -32.71 -5.36
N ALA A 16 -5.96 -31.84 -4.57
CA ALA A 16 -6.64 -30.70 -3.97
C ALA A 16 -7.14 -29.69 -5.01
N VAL A 17 -6.34 -29.43 -6.04
CA VAL A 17 -6.72 -28.56 -7.18
C VAL A 17 -7.92 -29.15 -7.93
N GLU A 18 -7.91 -30.45 -8.21
CA GLU A 18 -9.02 -31.10 -8.92
C GLU A 18 -10.32 -31.06 -8.11
N GLU A 19 -10.25 -31.36 -6.81
CA GLU A 19 -11.43 -31.31 -5.95
C GLU A 19 -11.98 -29.89 -5.82
N LEU A 20 -11.12 -28.87 -5.64
CA LEU A 20 -11.59 -27.49 -5.62
C LEU A 20 -12.18 -27.09 -6.97
N ARG A 21 -11.53 -27.42 -8.09
CA ARG A 21 -12.00 -27.14 -9.45
C ARG A 21 -13.39 -27.71 -9.72
N ARG A 22 -13.64 -28.95 -9.28
CA ARG A 22 -14.94 -29.63 -9.44
C ARG A 22 -16.09 -28.82 -8.84
N ARG A 23 -15.86 -28.09 -7.75
CA ARG A 23 -16.88 -27.23 -7.11
C ARG A 23 -17.29 -26.03 -7.95
N PHE A 24 -16.49 -25.65 -8.95
CA PHE A 24 -16.70 -24.46 -9.78
C PHE A 24 -17.00 -24.79 -11.26
N VAL A 25 -17.14 -26.06 -11.64
CA VAL A 25 -17.30 -26.49 -13.04
C VAL A 25 -18.51 -25.84 -13.75
N ASN A 26 -19.56 -25.53 -13.00
CA ASN A 26 -20.79 -24.91 -13.51
C ASN A 26 -20.82 -23.38 -13.35
N GLU A 27 -19.80 -22.78 -12.72
CA GLU A 27 -19.78 -21.36 -12.37
C GLU A 27 -18.69 -20.58 -13.12
N LEU A 28 -17.60 -21.25 -13.50
CA LEU A 28 -16.44 -20.62 -14.14
C LEU A 28 -16.38 -20.89 -15.63
N LYS A 29 -15.89 -19.89 -16.38
CA LYS A 29 -15.52 -20.07 -17.79
C LYS A 29 -14.43 -21.14 -17.91
N GLN A 30 -14.45 -21.86 -19.03
CA GLN A 30 -13.49 -22.94 -19.32
C GLN A 30 -12.03 -22.49 -19.27
N GLU A 31 -11.73 -21.24 -19.60
CA GLU A 31 -10.38 -20.68 -19.49
C GLU A 31 -9.85 -20.65 -18.05
N TYR A 32 -10.71 -20.34 -17.07
CA TYR A 32 -10.36 -20.32 -15.65
C TYR A 32 -10.27 -21.73 -15.07
N LEU A 33 -11.13 -22.64 -15.51
CA LEU A 33 -11.09 -24.04 -15.10
C LEU A 33 -9.78 -24.74 -15.51
N LYS A 34 -9.12 -24.28 -16.57
CA LYS A 34 -7.84 -24.81 -17.05
C LYS A 34 -6.62 -24.20 -16.34
N ASP A 35 -6.82 -23.21 -15.48
CA ASP A 35 -5.73 -22.52 -14.77
C ASP A 35 -5.48 -23.14 -13.39
N ASP A 36 -4.68 -24.21 -13.36
CA ASP A 36 -4.31 -24.92 -12.12
C ASP A 36 -3.75 -23.97 -11.05
N ASN A 37 -2.96 -22.96 -11.47
CA ASN A 37 -2.36 -21.98 -10.57
C ASN A 37 -3.39 -21.09 -9.89
N MET A 38 -4.51 -20.79 -10.57
CA MET A 38 -5.61 -20.05 -9.97
C MET A 38 -6.19 -20.82 -8.77
N PHE A 39 -6.39 -22.14 -8.87
CA PHE A 39 -6.89 -22.93 -7.74
C PHE A 39 -5.83 -23.13 -6.67
N LEU A 40 -4.60 -23.47 -7.11
CA LEU A 40 -3.49 -23.76 -6.23
C LEU A 40 -3.15 -22.58 -5.31
N ARG A 41 -3.20 -21.34 -5.82
CA ARG A 41 -2.96 -20.17 -4.96
C ARG A 41 -4.00 -20.02 -3.86
N PHE A 42 -5.29 -20.33 -4.10
CA PHE A 42 -6.32 -20.25 -3.04
C PHE A 42 -6.24 -21.41 -2.05
N LEU A 43 -5.83 -22.59 -2.52
CA LEU A 43 -5.56 -23.74 -1.66
C LEU A 43 -4.39 -23.44 -0.73
N ARG A 44 -3.24 -23.04 -1.29
CA ARG A 44 -2.08 -22.55 -0.55
C ARG A 44 -2.49 -21.45 0.43
N ALA A 45 -3.26 -20.45 -0.03
CA ALA A 45 -3.80 -19.35 0.80
C ALA A 45 -4.45 -19.78 2.13
N ARG A 46 -4.95 -21.03 2.20
CA ARG A 46 -5.77 -21.55 3.29
C ARG A 46 -5.27 -22.89 3.80
N ASP A 47 -3.97 -23.16 3.69
CA ASP A 47 -3.35 -24.40 4.15
C ASP A 47 -4.08 -25.65 3.61
N TYR A 48 -4.49 -25.58 2.34
CA TYR A 48 -5.27 -26.60 1.62
C TYR A 48 -6.65 -26.91 2.25
N ASN A 49 -7.19 -26.04 3.10
CA ASN A 49 -8.57 -26.13 3.57
C ASN A 49 -9.54 -25.78 2.42
N LEU A 50 -10.17 -26.80 1.85
CA LEU A 50 -11.04 -26.67 0.68
C LEU A 50 -12.18 -25.67 0.86
N ASN A 51 -12.88 -25.69 2.00
CA ASN A 51 -14.02 -24.80 2.23
C ASN A 51 -13.59 -23.34 2.34
N LYS A 52 -12.51 -23.06 3.10
CA LYS A 52 -11.97 -21.69 3.20
C LYS A 52 -11.38 -21.20 1.88
N ALA A 53 -10.79 -22.10 1.09
CA ALA A 53 -10.26 -21.78 -0.23
C ALA A 53 -11.39 -21.46 -1.23
N GLU A 54 -12.46 -22.25 -1.21
CA GLU A 54 -13.68 -22.01 -1.98
C GLU A 54 -14.29 -20.65 -1.64
N ASP A 55 -14.51 -20.36 -0.35
CA ASP A 55 -15.06 -19.07 0.09
C ASP A 55 -14.19 -17.90 -0.39
N MET A 56 -12.86 -18.04 -0.29
CA MET A 56 -11.93 -17.02 -0.76
C MET A 56 -11.99 -16.83 -2.28
N LEU A 57 -12.09 -17.92 -3.05
CA LEU A 57 -12.21 -17.86 -4.51
C LEU A 57 -13.54 -17.22 -4.93
N ARG A 58 -14.67 -17.58 -4.32
CA ARG A 58 -15.98 -16.93 -4.58
C ARG A 58 -15.93 -15.43 -4.32
N ASN A 59 -15.36 -15.02 -3.19
CA ASN A 59 -15.16 -13.61 -2.86
C ASN A 59 -14.24 -12.89 -3.85
N HIS A 60 -13.21 -13.58 -4.36
CA HIS A 60 -12.33 -13.05 -5.38
C HIS A 60 -13.07 -12.83 -6.71
N LEU A 61 -13.91 -13.78 -7.14
CA LEU A 61 -14.69 -13.70 -8.37
C LEU A 61 -15.70 -12.55 -8.33
N GLN A 62 -16.47 -12.42 -7.25
CA GLN A 62 -17.38 -11.29 -7.03
C GLN A 62 -16.65 -9.94 -7.08
N TRP A 63 -15.43 -9.89 -6.54
CA TRP A 63 -14.62 -8.69 -6.61
C TRP A 63 -14.12 -8.37 -8.02
N ARG A 64 -13.69 -9.39 -8.78
CA ARG A 64 -13.26 -9.22 -10.18
C ARG A 64 -14.39 -8.67 -11.02
N GLU A 65 -15.59 -9.20 -10.84
CA GLU A 65 -16.80 -8.70 -11.50
C GLU A 65 -17.10 -7.24 -11.09
N LYS A 66 -17.18 -6.96 -9.78
CA LYS A 66 -17.50 -5.62 -9.26
C LYS A 66 -16.53 -4.53 -9.73
N LEU A 67 -15.26 -4.86 -9.91
CA LEU A 67 -14.26 -3.91 -10.40
C LEU A 67 -13.96 -4.02 -11.89
N ASP A 68 -14.62 -4.92 -12.60
CA ASP A 68 -14.42 -5.19 -14.02
C ASP A 68 -12.94 -5.44 -14.36
N ILE A 69 -12.37 -6.45 -13.69
CA ILE A 69 -10.94 -6.80 -13.82
C ILE A 69 -10.66 -7.60 -15.09
N ASP A 70 -11.65 -8.34 -15.60
CA ASP A 70 -11.47 -9.13 -16.81
C ASP A 70 -11.29 -8.24 -18.05
N ASN A 71 -11.84 -7.02 -18.03
CA ASN A 71 -11.66 -6.01 -19.07
C ASN A 71 -10.63 -4.94 -18.70
N ILE A 72 -9.74 -5.19 -17.72
CA ILE A 72 -8.82 -4.18 -17.19
C ILE A 72 -7.88 -3.57 -18.24
N ASP A 73 -7.67 -4.22 -19.38
CA ASP A 73 -6.84 -3.69 -20.48
C ASP A 73 -7.47 -2.47 -21.15
N THR A 74 -8.80 -2.34 -21.10
CA THR A 74 -9.52 -1.19 -21.68
C THR A 74 -9.59 0.00 -20.71
N TYR A 75 -9.24 -0.22 -19.44
CA TYR A 75 -9.23 0.82 -18.43
C TYR A 75 -8.10 1.82 -18.70
N SER A 76 -8.45 3.10 -18.84
CA SER A 76 -7.46 4.19 -18.89
C SER A 76 -7.30 4.77 -17.49
N PRO A 77 -6.18 4.49 -16.78
CA PRO A 77 -5.97 5.04 -15.45
C PRO A 77 -5.80 6.57 -15.52
N PRO A 78 -6.25 7.33 -14.51
CA PRO A 78 -6.03 8.77 -14.47
C PRO A 78 -4.55 9.11 -14.61
N GLU A 79 -4.22 10.14 -15.38
CA GLU A 79 -2.81 10.48 -15.69
C GLU A 79 -1.96 10.68 -14.42
N VAL A 80 -2.54 11.20 -13.34
CA VAL A 80 -1.85 11.40 -12.05
C VAL A 80 -1.32 10.10 -11.42
N THR A 81 -1.85 8.94 -11.81
CA THR A 81 -1.33 7.63 -11.35
C THR A 81 0.09 7.37 -11.83
N LYS A 82 0.59 8.10 -12.84
CA LYS A 82 2.01 8.07 -13.25
C LYS A 82 2.97 8.52 -12.14
N TYR A 83 2.50 9.22 -11.12
CA TYR A 83 3.31 9.59 -9.95
C TYR A 83 3.37 8.49 -8.87
N PHE A 84 2.63 7.38 -9.04
CA PHE A 84 2.72 6.22 -8.16
C PHE A 84 3.95 5.37 -8.53
N PRO A 85 4.99 5.28 -7.68
CA PRO A 85 6.26 4.64 -8.03
C PRO A 85 6.17 3.12 -7.92
N LEU A 86 5.62 2.48 -8.95
CA LEU A 86 5.58 1.03 -9.12
C LEU A 86 6.07 0.66 -10.51
N SER A 87 7.31 0.21 -10.62
CA SER A 87 7.92 -0.15 -11.90
C SER A 87 8.21 -1.64 -11.98
N LEU A 88 7.91 -2.26 -13.12
CA LEU A 88 8.56 -3.52 -13.47
C LEU A 88 9.98 -3.22 -13.96
N VAL A 89 10.99 -3.69 -13.25
CA VAL A 89 12.39 -3.38 -13.56
C VAL A 89 13.07 -4.47 -14.39
N CYS A 90 12.77 -5.74 -14.10
CA CYS A 90 13.35 -6.89 -14.79
C CYS A 90 12.58 -8.17 -14.43
N PHE A 91 13.14 -9.31 -14.83
CA PHE A 91 12.74 -10.64 -14.38
C PHE A 91 13.91 -11.29 -13.64
N SER A 92 13.60 -12.09 -12.63
CA SER A 92 14.60 -12.93 -11.96
C SER A 92 15.10 -14.06 -12.87
N LYS A 93 16.19 -14.71 -12.46
CA LYS A 93 16.73 -15.93 -13.09
C LYS A 93 15.68 -17.05 -13.17
N ASP A 94 14.72 -17.07 -12.24
CA ASP A 94 13.60 -18.01 -12.19
C ASP A 94 12.36 -17.49 -12.95
N GLY A 95 12.46 -16.40 -13.71
CA GLY A 95 11.37 -15.85 -14.51
C GLY A 95 10.33 -15.01 -13.76
N ASN A 96 10.43 -14.86 -12.43
CA ASN A 96 9.51 -14.01 -11.64
C ASN A 96 9.66 -12.52 -12.03
N PRO A 97 8.56 -11.78 -12.25
CA PRO A 97 8.59 -10.34 -12.42
C PRO A 97 9.18 -9.65 -11.18
N VAL A 98 10.15 -8.77 -11.38
CA VAL A 98 10.78 -7.98 -10.32
C VAL A 98 10.25 -6.55 -10.39
N ARG A 99 9.54 -6.11 -9.35
CA ARG A 99 9.01 -4.75 -9.25
C ARG A 99 9.75 -3.92 -8.21
N TYR A 100 10.03 -2.68 -8.57
CA TYR A 100 10.63 -1.68 -7.69
C TYR A 100 9.58 -0.67 -7.24
N ILE A 101 9.61 -0.34 -5.95
CA ILE A 101 8.71 0.62 -5.32
C ILE A 101 9.53 1.65 -4.55
N SER A 102 9.57 2.88 -5.06
CA SER A 102 10.22 4.02 -4.41
C SER A 102 9.33 4.58 -3.30
N PHE A 103 9.20 3.84 -2.21
CA PHE A 103 8.19 4.10 -1.20
C PHE A 103 8.45 5.40 -0.43
N GLY A 104 9.70 5.66 -0.04
CA GLY A 104 10.03 6.84 0.77
C GLY A 104 9.99 8.17 0.02
N THR A 105 9.96 8.16 -1.32
CA THR A 105 9.83 9.37 -2.16
C THR A 105 8.42 9.54 -2.73
N MET A 106 7.47 8.66 -2.38
CA MET A 106 6.09 8.72 -2.88
C MET A 106 5.31 9.88 -2.25
N ASP A 107 4.79 10.79 -3.07
CA ASP A 107 3.85 11.83 -2.63
C ASP A 107 2.43 11.26 -2.44
N ALA A 108 2.26 10.50 -1.36
CA ALA A 108 0.98 9.88 -1.02
C ALA A 108 -0.13 10.92 -0.83
N LYS A 109 0.19 12.09 -0.27
CA LYS A 109 -0.78 13.18 -0.05
C LYS A 109 -1.26 13.77 -1.37
N GLY A 110 -0.34 14.11 -2.28
CA GLY A 110 -0.67 14.63 -3.59
C GLY A 110 -1.49 13.65 -4.44
N LEU A 111 -1.18 12.36 -4.37
CA LEU A 111 -1.96 11.30 -5.04
C LEU A 111 -3.40 11.22 -4.49
N LEU A 112 -3.57 11.20 -3.16
CA LEU A 112 -4.89 11.16 -2.52
C LEU A 112 -5.73 12.42 -2.83
N LYS A 113 -5.09 13.58 -2.97
CA LYS A 113 -5.76 14.84 -3.37
C LYS A 113 -6.18 14.86 -4.84
N SER A 114 -5.53 14.05 -5.67
CA SER A 114 -5.71 14.09 -7.12
C SER A 114 -6.66 13.02 -7.64
N THR A 115 -6.62 11.81 -7.10
CA THR A 115 -7.38 10.68 -7.61
C THR A 115 -8.07 9.89 -6.49
N PRO A 116 -9.31 9.39 -6.72
CA PRO A 116 -9.95 8.49 -5.77
C PRO A 116 -9.10 7.26 -5.49
N LYS A 117 -9.14 6.78 -4.25
CA LYS A 117 -8.45 5.55 -3.83
C LYS A 117 -8.80 4.35 -4.71
N LYS A 118 -10.04 4.24 -5.19
CA LYS A 118 -10.50 3.19 -6.10
C LYS A 118 -9.73 3.19 -7.42
N ASP A 119 -9.46 4.36 -7.99
CA ASP A 119 -8.77 4.50 -9.27
C ASP A 119 -7.27 4.25 -9.13
N SER A 120 -6.66 4.76 -8.05
CA SER A 120 -5.27 4.42 -7.70
C SER A 120 -5.09 2.90 -7.52
N LEU A 121 -6.04 2.27 -6.80
CA LEU A 121 -6.08 0.84 -6.61
C LEU A 121 -6.23 0.09 -7.94
N LYS A 122 -7.15 0.52 -8.80
CA LYS A 122 -7.42 -0.11 -10.10
C LYS A 122 -6.24 0.05 -11.08
N ALA A 123 -5.49 1.15 -11.01
CA ALA A 123 -4.27 1.33 -11.79
C ALA A 123 -3.15 0.36 -11.35
N VAL A 124 -2.98 0.12 -10.05
CA VAL A 124 -2.01 -0.88 -9.56
C VAL A 124 -2.45 -2.29 -9.97
N VAL A 125 -3.72 -2.61 -9.80
CA VAL A 125 -4.35 -3.86 -10.25
C VAL A 125 -4.04 -4.14 -11.73
N GLN A 126 -4.25 -3.13 -12.59
CA GLN A 126 -3.99 -3.26 -14.02
C GLN A 126 -2.53 -3.67 -14.30
N GLN A 127 -1.57 -3.03 -13.64
CA GLN A 127 -0.16 -3.38 -13.80
C GLN A 127 0.12 -4.83 -13.40
N LEU A 128 -0.49 -5.31 -12.31
CA LEU A 128 -0.31 -6.69 -11.85
C LEU A 128 -0.98 -7.70 -12.79
N GLU A 129 -2.15 -7.38 -13.35
CA GLU A 129 -2.79 -8.23 -14.37
C GLU A 129 -1.94 -8.33 -15.65
N PHE A 130 -1.25 -7.26 -16.05
CA PHE A 130 -0.28 -7.33 -17.14
C PHE A 130 0.89 -8.27 -16.82
N ASP A 131 1.36 -8.31 -15.58
CA ASP A 131 2.38 -9.29 -15.18
C ASP A 131 1.84 -10.72 -15.23
N ILE A 132 0.60 -10.96 -14.77
CA ILE A 132 -0.04 -12.28 -14.85
C ILE A 132 -0.09 -12.74 -16.30
N LYS A 133 -0.45 -11.86 -17.23
CA LYS A 133 -0.47 -12.18 -18.67
C LYS A 133 0.91 -12.56 -19.18
N ARG A 134 1.95 -11.80 -18.81
CA ARG A 134 3.35 -12.10 -19.17
C ARG A 134 3.83 -13.42 -18.59
N MET A 135 3.54 -13.68 -17.30
CA MET A 135 3.88 -14.95 -16.65
C MET A 135 3.19 -16.12 -17.34
N LYS A 136 1.89 -16.02 -17.65
CA LYS A 136 1.15 -17.06 -18.38
C LYS A 136 1.74 -17.34 -19.76
N GLN A 137 2.16 -16.30 -20.49
CA GLN A 137 2.83 -16.45 -21.79
C GLN A 137 4.19 -17.14 -21.63
N ASN A 138 5.01 -16.68 -20.68
CA ASN A 138 6.33 -17.26 -20.42
C ASN A 138 6.26 -18.71 -19.94
N ASN A 139 5.29 -19.05 -19.09
CA ASN A 139 5.07 -20.42 -18.62
C ASN A 139 4.72 -21.36 -19.78
N LYS A 140 3.89 -20.90 -20.73
CA LYS A 140 3.58 -21.68 -21.95
C LYS A 140 4.81 -21.93 -22.83
N LEU A 141 5.69 -20.95 -22.94
CA LEU A 141 6.90 -21.03 -23.79
C LEU A 141 8.01 -21.87 -23.15
N THR A 142 8.20 -21.75 -21.84
CA THR A 142 9.33 -22.36 -21.11
C THR A 142 8.98 -23.68 -20.43
N GLY A 143 7.69 -23.98 -20.25
CA GLY A 143 7.22 -25.10 -19.44
C GLY A 143 7.42 -24.89 -17.93
N GLN A 144 7.95 -23.74 -17.50
CA GLN A 144 8.10 -23.39 -16.09
C GLN A 144 6.76 -22.95 -15.49
N ASN A 145 6.65 -23.04 -14.16
CA ASN A 145 5.50 -22.55 -13.43
C ASN A 145 5.83 -21.31 -12.60
N VAL A 146 5.95 -20.15 -13.26
CA VAL A 146 6.13 -18.86 -12.59
C VAL A 146 4.77 -18.32 -12.16
N ASP A 147 4.57 -18.17 -10.86
CA ASP A 147 3.32 -17.70 -10.25
C ASP A 147 3.53 -16.61 -9.18
N GLN A 148 4.76 -16.10 -9.04
CA GLN A 148 5.16 -15.17 -7.98
C GLN A 148 5.79 -13.90 -8.52
N TRP A 149 5.77 -12.86 -7.68
CA TRP A 149 6.47 -11.60 -7.91
C TRP A 149 7.59 -11.43 -6.90
N ILE A 150 8.60 -10.67 -7.28
CA ILE A 150 9.62 -10.15 -6.38
C ILE A 150 9.41 -8.64 -6.25
N TYR A 151 9.30 -8.15 -5.02
CA TYR A 151 9.20 -6.71 -4.77
C TYR A 151 10.44 -6.20 -4.04
N ILE A 152 10.98 -5.10 -4.55
CA ILE A 152 12.04 -4.31 -3.94
C ILE A 152 11.39 -3.04 -3.43
N PHE A 153 11.27 -2.91 -2.12
CA PHE A 153 10.73 -1.72 -1.47
C PHE A 153 11.87 -0.82 -1.00
N ASP A 154 12.01 0.34 -1.62
CA ASP A 154 12.94 1.36 -1.17
C ASP A 154 12.27 2.29 -0.15
N PHE A 155 12.74 2.21 1.09
CA PHE A 155 12.31 3.02 2.21
C PHE A 155 13.26 4.19 2.50
N GLU A 156 14.24 4.47 1.64
CA GLU A 156 15.08 5.66 1.74
C GLU A 156 14.18 6.92 1.78
N ASN A 157 14.46 7.85 2.70
CA ASN A 157 13.66 9.05 2.99
C ASN A 157 12.29 8.84 3.67
N TYR A 158 11.91 7.61 4.02
CA TYR A 158 10.72 7.41 4.86
C TYR A 158 11.04 7.64 6.33
N SER A 159 10.29 8.50 7.03
CA SER A 159 10.35 8.59 8.50
C SER A 159 10.08 7.19 9.08
N PHE A 160 10.93 6.69 9.99
CA PHE A 160 11.06 5.28 10.46
C PHE A 160 12.08 4.38 9.74
N ALA A 161 12.73 4.85 8.67
CA ALA A 161 13.80 4.12 7.97
C ALA A 161 15.00 3.69 8.85
N LYS A 162 15.23 4.38 9.98
CA LYS A 162 16.29 4.04 10.95
C LYS A 162 16.00 2.76 11.74
N ALA A 163 14.73 2.39 11.95
CA ALA A 163 14.37 1.23 12.78
C ALA A 163 14.55 -0.12 12.06
N THR A 164 14.84 -0.08 10.76
CA THR A 164 14.72 -1.25 9.88
C THR A 164 15.98 -1.44 9.00
N HIS A 165 16.93 -0.50 9.05
CA HIS A 165 18.13 -0.46 8.21
C HIS A 165 19.02 -1.71 8.40
N LYS A 166 19.12 -2.56 7.37
CA LYS A 166 20.26 -3.48 7.20
C LYS A 166 21.34 -2.72 6.42
N PRO A 167 22.48 -2.36 7.04
CA PRO A 167 23.45 -1.49 6.37
C PRO A 167 24.11 -2.10 5.13
N ASN A 168 24.26 -3.43 5.05
CA ASN A 168 25.15 -4.06 4.07
C ASN A 168 24.55 -5.35 3.46
N GLY A 169 24.97 -5.67 2.22
CA GLY A 169 24.78 -6.98 1.56
C GLY A 169 23.51 -7.18 0.71
N TRP A 170 22.53 -6.28 0.79
CA TRP A 170 21.26 -6.46 0.05
C TRP A 170 21.43 -6.43 -1.47
N LYS A 171 22.44 -5.73 -1.99
CA LYS A 171 22.75 -5.72 -3.43
C LYS A 171 23.21 -7.10 -3.89
N ASP A 172 24.04 -7.77 -3.10
CA ASP A 172 24.52 -9.12 -3.40
C ASP A 172 23.36 -10.12 -3.35
N GLU A 173 22.48 -10.01 -2.35
CA GLU A 173 21.24 -10.81 -2.27
C GLU A 173 20.35 -10.62 -3.52
N LEU A 174 20.26 -9.39 -4.07
CA LEU A 174 19.53 -9.15 -5.33
C LEU A 174 20.19 -9.83 -6.53
N LEU A 175 21.53 -9.82 -6.59
CA LEU A 175 22.32 -10.45 -7.65
C LEU A 175 22.27 -11.98 -7.60
N ASP A 176 21.99 -12.59 -6.44
CA ASP A 176 21.73 -14.02 -6.35
C ASP A 176 20.50 -14.43 -7.15
N MET A 177 19.48 -13.56 -7.19
CA MET A 177 18.21 -13.85 -7.87
C MET A 177 18.08 -13.28 -9.27
N VAL A 178 18.73 -12.16 -9.55
CA VAL A 178 18.57 -11.40 -10.79
C VAL A 178 19.93 -11.34 -11.49
N ALA A 179 19.95 -11.51 -12.81
CA ALA A 179 21.18 -11.32 -13.56
C ALA A 179 21.65 -9.85 -13.46
N ALA A 180 22.94 -9.62 -13.22
CA ALA A 180 23.49 -8.27 -13.08
C ALA A 180 23.17 -7.37 -14.29
N GLY A 181 23.20 -7.94 -15.51
CA GLY A 181 22.86 -7.25 -16.75
C GLY A 181 21.42 -6.77 -16.86
N ASP A 182 20.49 -7.37 -16.10
CA ASP A 182 19.08 -7.03 -16.12
C ASP A 182 18.68 -6.07 -14.98
N LEU A 183 19.49 -6.01 -13.92
CA LEU A 183 19.22 -5.18 -12.75
C LEU A 183 19.85 -3.77 -12.91
N PRO A 184 19.09 -2.69 -12.64
CA PRO A 184 19.63 -1.33 -12.65
C PRO A 184 20.88 -1.15 -11.77
N LYS A 185 21.82 -0.33 -12.22
CA LYS A 185 23.10 -0.10 -11.52
C LYS A 185 22.92 0.45 -10.10
N PHE A 186 21.93 1.31 -9.86
CA PHE A 186 21.65 1.81 -8.51
C PHE A 186 21.21 0.70 -7.52
N LEU A 187 20.63 -0.40 -8.02
CA LEU A 187 20.23 -1.58 -7.26
C LEU A 187 21.34 -2.65 -7.16
N GLY A 188 22.54 -2.38 -7.70
CA GLY A 188 23.69 -3.28 -7.63
C GLY A 188 23.99 -4.07 -8.91
N GLY A 189 23.18 -3.94 -9.96
CA GLY A 189 23.47 -4.55 -11.26
C GLY A 189 24.37 -3.69 -12.15
N THR A 190 24.28 -3.92 -13.45
CA THR A 190 25.06 -3.21 -14.48
C THR A 190 24.18 -2.53 -15.53
N LYS A 191 22.85 -2.68 -15.46
CA LYS A 191 21.93 -2.08 -16.42
C LYS A 191 21.86 -0.57 -16.22
N THR A 192 21.89 0.16 -17.33
CA THR A 192 21.68 1.60 -17.39
C THR A 192 20.60 1.91 -18.42
N ASP A 193 20.10 3.14 -18.40
CA ASP A 193 19.31 3.65 -19.52
C ASP A 193 20.18 3.79 -20.79
N LYS A 194 19.56 4.07 -21.94
CA LYS A 194 20.25 4.27 -23.22
C LYS A 194 21.29 5.40 -23.17
N ASN A 195 21.07 6.41 -22.35
CA ASN A 195 21.98 7.53 -22.14
C ASN A 195 23.04 7.29 -21.04
N GLY A 196 23.08 6.08 -20.46
CA GLY A 196 24.00 5.73 -19.37
C GLY A 196 23.51 6.08 -17.96
N ASP A 197 22.31 6.65 -17.78
CA ASP A 197 21.78 6.94 -16.44
C ASP A 197 21.62 5.64 -15.63
N PRO A 198 22.30 5.51 -14.48
CA PRO A 198 22.27 4.29 -13.66
C PRO A 198 20.92 4.05 -12.97
N ARG A 199 20.04 5.05 -12.91
CA ARG A 199 18.69 4.97 -12.31
C ARG A 199 17.63 4.47 -13.28
N CYS A 200 17.94 4.45 -14.59
CA CYS A 200 17.05 3.95 -15.63
C CYS A 200 15.65 4.61 -15.69
N PRO A 201 15.56 5.96 -15.74
CA PRO A 201 14.28 6.67 -15.68
C PRO A 201 13.30 6.33 -16.81
N SER A 202 13.76 5.77 -17.94
CA SER A 202 12.87 5.29 -19.02
C SER A 202 11.94 4.15 -18.60
N PHE A 203 12.25 3.41 -17.53
CA PHE A 203 11.39 2.34 -17.02
C PHE A 203 11.29 2.27 -15.48
N VAL A 204 12.13 2.99 -14.76
CA VAL A 204 12.08 3.12 -13.29
C VAL A 204 11.43 4.45 -12.90
N ASN A 205 10.23 4.36 -12.32
CA ASN A 205 9.51 5.49 -11.77
C ASN A 205 9.93 5.72 -10.32
N MET A 206 10.66 6.81 -10.08
CA MET A 206 11.07 7.23 -8.73
C MET A 206 9.96 8.01 -7.99
N GLY A 207 8.80 8.19 -8.63
CA GLY A 207 7.70 9.00 -8.14
C GLY A 207 7.97 10.48 -8.38
N GLY A 208 7.61 11.30 -7.42
CA GLY A 208 7.76 12.75 -7.47
C GLY A 208 6.60 13.46 -6.81
N VAL A 209 6.76 14.77 -6.61
CA VAL A 209 5.69 15.63 -6.10
C VAL A 209 4.60 15.71 -7.16
N VAL A 210 3.35 15.41 -6.77
CA VAL A 210 2.22 15.52 -7.68
C VAL A 210 1.94 17.02 -7.92
N PRO A 211 1.93 17.50 -9.17
CA PRO A 211 1.62 18.89 -9.45
C PRO A 211 0.21 19.25 -8.94
N GLN A 212 0.09 20.42 -8.31
CA GLN A 212 -1.19 20.91 -7.77
C GLN A 212 -2.28 21.04 -8.85
N SER A 213 -1.91 21.14 -10.13
CA SER A 213 -2.86 21.12 -11.25
C SER A 213 -3.66 19.82 -11.35
N TYR A 214 -3.16 18.70 -10.82
CA TYR A 214 -3.90 17.44 -10.73
C TYR A 214 -4.85 17.38 -9.54
N TYR A 215 -4.73 18.31 -8.57
CA TYR A 215 -5.52 18.26 -7.36
C TYR A 215 -6.98 18.56 -7.73
N SER A 216 -7.85 17.61 -7.41
CA SER A 216 -9.26 17.75 -7.76
C SER A 216 -9.93 18.80 -6.88
N ARG A 217 -10.42 19.88 -7.47
CA ARG A 217 -11.22 20.93 -6.78
C ARG A 217 -12.69 20.53 -6.54
N SER A 218 -13.02 19.27 -6.72
CA SER A 218 -14.39 18.77 -6.63
C SER A 218 -15.00 19.05 -5.24
N ASN A 219 -16.07 19.85 -5.19
CA ASN A 219 -16.84 20.07 -3.96
C ASN A 219 -17.32 18.75 -3.32
N ALA A 220 -17.58 17.71 -4.11
CA ALA A 220 -17.98 16.39 -3.60
C ALA A 220 -16.87 15.67 -2.81
N ARG A 221 -15.61 16.10 -2.95
CA ARG A 221 -14.46 15.55 -2.21
C ARG A 221 -14.08 16.37 -0.97
N ARG A 222 -14.76 17.50 -0.73
CA ARG A 222 -14.63 18.23 0.54
C ARG A 222 -15.01 17.29 1.68
N LEU A 223 -14.20 17.27 2.72
CA LEU A 223 -14.41 16.40 3.87
C LEU A 223 -15.80 16.60 4.48
N ARG A 224 -16.29 17.84 4.51
CA ARG A 224 -17.65 18.18 4.96
C ARG A 224 -18.79 17.42 4.29
N ASN A 225 -18.55 16.88 3.10
CA ASN A 225 -19.53 16.14 2.31
C ASN A 225 -19.34 14.61 2.39
N GLN A 226 -18.37 14.13 3.17
CA GLN A 226 -18.11 12.70 3.38
C GLN A 226 -18.90 12.17 4.59
N PRO A 227 -19.27 10.87 4.59
CA PRO A 227 -19.86 10.24 5.77
C PRO A 227 -18.83 10.16 6.91
N ASP A 228 -19.34 10.07 8.15
CA ASP A 228 -18.55 9.88 9.38
C ASP A 228 -17.58 11.03 9.71
N VAL A 229 -17.99 12.26 9.37
CA VAL A 229 -17.23 13.49 9.64
C VAL A 229 -17.88 14.30 10.74
N THR A 230 -17.09 14.70 11.73
CA THR A 230 -17.54 15.55 12.83
C THR A 230 -17.31 17.01 12.49
N LYS A 231 -18.38 17.82 12.56
CA LYS A 231 -18.27 19.28 12.51
C LYS A 231 -17.95 19.81 13.90
N LEU A 232 -16.83 20.51 14.05
CA LEU A 232 -16.36 21.16 15.25
C LEU A 232 -16.45 22.68 15.08
N HIS A 233 -16.80 23.36 16.17
CA HIS A 233 -16.75 24.82 16.26
C HIS A 233 -15.63 25.19 17.21
N VAL A 234 -14.66 25.96 16.74
CA VAL A 234 -13.59 26.52 17.57
C VAL A 234 -13.87 28.02 17.73
N PRO A 235 -14.45 28.44 18.87
CA PRO A 235 -14.71 29.85 19.14
C PRO A 235 -13.45 30.71 19.00
N ARG A 236 -13.66 32.02 18.91
CA ARG A 236 -12.54 32.97 18.96
C ARG A 236 -11.82 32.86 20.31
N MET A 237 -10.52 33.12 20.32
CA MET A 237 -9.70 33.12 21.54
C MET A 237 -9.75 31.79 22.33
N SER A 238 -10.06 30.66 21.68
CA SER A 238 -10.24 29.37 22.35
C SER A 238 -9.55 28.22 21.61
N LYS A 239 -9.60 27.04 22.23
CA LYS A 239 -9.10 25.78 21.68
C LYS A 239 -10.15 24.67 21.85
N VAL A 240 -10.10 23.68 20.98
CA VAL A 240 -10.95 22.48 21.03
C VAL A 240 -10.08 21.25 20.87
N GLU A 241 -10.39 20.22 21.65
CA GLU A 241 -9.66 18.96 21.72
C GLU A 241 -10.50 17.82 21.15
N VAL A 242 -9.87 16.95 20.36
CA VAL A 242 -10.41 15.64 19.98
C VAL A 242 -9.50 14.58 20.58
N SER A 243 -10.01 13.88 21.59
CA SER A 243 -9.28 12.84 22.33
C SER A 243 -9.52 11.46 21.72
N LEU A 244 -8.45 10.69 21.59
CA LEU A 244 -8.44 9.34 21.04
C LEU A 244 -7.71 8.42 22.00
N ASP A 245 -8.43 7.45 22.56
CA ASP A 245 -7.84 6.48 23.47
C ASP A 245 -7.22 5.32 22.69
N VAL A 246 -5.95 5.07 22.98
CA VAL A 246 -5.17 4.00 22.36
C VAL A 246 -4.82 2.98 23.42
N GLU A 247 -5.35 1.77 23.27
CA GLU A 247 -5.10 0.67 24.20
C GLU A 247 -3.82 -0.11 23.85
N GLU A 248 -3.57 -0.28 22.54
CA GLU A 248 -2.48 -1.14 22.05
C GLU A 248 -1.30 -0.32 21.51
N PRO A 249 -0.07 -0.49 22.03
CA PRO A 249 1.13 0.10 21.46
C PRO A 249 1.35 -0.36 20.01
N GLY A 250 1.78 0.55 19.15
CA GLY A 250 1.98 0.31 17.73
C GLY A 250 0.73 0.56 16.87
N SER A 251 -0.42 0.85 17.48
CA SER A 251 -1.59 1.41 16.79
C SER A 251 -1.23 2.72 16.11
N CYS A 252 -2.00 3.13 15.10
CA CYS A 252 -1.79 4.39 14.40
C CYS A 252 -3.03 5.27 14.48
N ILE A 253 -2.85 6.55 14.79
CA ILE A 253 -3.92 7.54 14.65
C ILE A 253 -3.85 8.10 13.24
N GLU A 254 -4.94 7.98 12.50
CA GLU A 254 -5.14 8.62 11.21
C GLU A 254 -6.13 9.77 11.38
N TRP A 255 -5.77 10.97 10.92
CA TRP A 255 -6.67 12.11 10.91
C TRP A 255 -6.72 12.75 9.54
N GLU A 256 -7.88 13.34 9.27
CA GLU A 256 -8.06 14.34 8.23
C GLU A 256 -8.99 15.44 8.73
N PHE A 257 -8.67 16.68 8.39
CA PHE A 257 -9.55 17.81 8.68
C PHE A 257 -9.46 18.88 7.60
N GLU A 258 -10.56 19.60 7.42
CA GLU A 258 -10.60 20.83 6.64
C GLU A 258 -11.30 21.92 7.44
N THR A 259 -10.84 23.16 7.27
CA THR A 259 -11.54 24.33 7.80
C THR A 259 -12.45 24.89 6.74
N GLU A 260 -13.58 25.46 7.14
CA GLU A 260 -14.46 26.14 6.18
C GLU A 260 -13.75 27.31 5.51
N ASN A 261 -13.07 28.12 6.32
CA ASN A 261 -12.35 29.30 5.87
C ASN A 261 -11.13 29.55 6.75
N ARG A 262 -10.08 30.13 6.17
CA ARG A 262 -8.84 30.56 6.86
C ARG A 262 -8.06 29.40 7.48
N ASP A 263 -6.98 29.74 8.15
CA ASP A 263 -6.11 28.79 8.82
C ASP A 263 -6.72 28.22 10.11
N ILE A 264 -6.03 27.29 10.76
CA ILE A 264 -6.26 26.90 12.16
C ILE A 264 -4.90 26.51 12.76
N GLY A 265 -4.68 26.74 14.06
CA GLY A 265 -3.55 26.12 14.75
C GLY A 265 -3.84 24.64 14.99
N PHE A 266 -2.92 23.75 14.64
CA PHE A 266 -3.11 22.30 14.81
C PHE A 266 -1.86 21.67 15.41
N GLY A 267 -2.03 20.83 16.44
CA GLY A 267 -0.97 20.02 17.03
C GLY A 267 -1.48 18.69 17.58
N LEU A 268 -0.56 17.75 17.83
CA LEU A 268 -0.85 16.44 18.43
C LEU A 268 -0.15 16.34 19.78
N TYR A 269 -0.90 15.92 20.80
CA TYR A 269 -0.42 15.77 22.17
C TYR A 269 -0.72 14.37 22.70
N TYR A 270 -0.02 13.97 23.75
CA TYR A 270 -0.22 12.69 24.44
C TYR A 270 -0.32 12.89 25.95
N GLN A 271 -1.25 12.17 26.56
CA GLN A 271 -1.49 12.15 27.98
C GLN A 271 -1.61 10.70 28.48
N CYS A 272 -0.88 10.38 29.54
CA CYS A 272 -0.90 9.06 30.18
C CYS A 272 -1.92 9.05 31.34
N ASP A 273 -2.72 8.00 31.43
CA ASP A 273 -3.99 8.00 32.16
C ASP A 273 -3.91 7.75 33.69
N GLU A 274 -2.80 8.10 34.36
CA GLU A 274 -2.68 7.91 35.82
C GLU A 274 -2.54 9.21 36.62
N SER A 275 -2.53 10.37 35.96
CA SER A 275 -2.82 11.63 36.64
C SER A 275 -3.34 12.67 35.66
N LEU A 276 -4.63 12.97 35.75
CA LEU A 276 -5.31 14.13 35.13
C LEU A 276 -4.66 15.51 35.50
N LYS A 277 -3.52 15.50 36.20
CA LYS A 277 -2.72 16.68 36.60
C LYS A 277 -1.46 16.88 35.75
N SER A 278 -1.02 15.89 34.97
CA SER A 278 0.17 16.05 34.12
C SER A 278 -0.20 16.78 32.82
N LYS A 279 0.54 17.85 32.48
CA LYS A 279 0.32 18.59 31.23
C LYS A 279 0.51 17.66 30.03
N PRO A 280 -0.38 17.68 29.02
CA PRO A 280 -0.20 16.88 27.81
C PRO A 280 1.17 17.13 27.18
N LYS A 281 1.86 16.05 26.82
CA LYS A 281 3.15 16.12 26.15
C LYS A 281 2.93 16.38 24.67
N GLU A 282 3.53 17.43 24.13
CA GLU A 282 3.50 17.71 22.70
C GLU A 282 4.27 16.63 21.91
N LEU A 283 3.61 16.05 20.91
CA LEU A 283 4.17 15.06 19.98
C LEU A 283 4.41 15.64 18.59
N ILE A 284 3.45 16.43 18.09
CA ILE A 284 3.57 17.22 16.86
C ILE A 284 3.38 18.68 17.24
N PRO A 285 4.41 19.52 17.04
CA PRO A 285 4.33 20.94 17.35
C PRO A 285 3.15 21.64 16.71
N SER A 286 2.49 22.51 17.48
CA SER A 286 1.37 23.28 16.93
C SER A 286 1.82 24.22 15.80
N GLN A 287 1.17 24.14 14.65
CA GLN A 287 1.44 25.00 13.48
C GLN A 287 0.13 25.54 12.89
N ARG A 288 0.20 26.74 12.30
CA ARG A 288 -0.92 27.32 11.55
C ARG A 288 -1.00 26.65 10.18
N VAL A 289 -2.15 26.06 9.88
CA VAL A 289 -2.40 25.32 8.64
C VAL A 289 -3.59 25.90 7.88
N ASP A 290 -3.42 26.19 6.59
CA ASP A 290 -4.46 26.72 5.71
C ASP A 290 -5.38 25.60 5.18
N ALA A 291 -6.07 24.92 6.11
CA ALA A 291 -6.85 23.71 5.81
C ALA A 291 -8.11 23.94 4.95
N HIS A 292 -8.45 25.20 4.65
CA HIS A 292 -9.54 25.59 3.74
C HIS A 292 -9.14 25.50 2.27
N MET A 293 -7.84 25.65 1.99
CA MET A 293 -7.27 25.49 0.66
C MET A 293 -6.97 24.03 0.35
N ASN A 294 -6.58 23.28 1.38
CA ASN A 294 -6.16 21.89 1.27
C ASN A 294 -6.60 21.12 2.52
N CYS A 295 -7.34 20.02 2.35
CA CYS A 295 -7.58 19.10 3.46
C CYS A 295 -6.23 18.64 4.06
N GLU A 296 -6.09 18.79 5.37
CA GLU A 296 -4.93 18.38 6.13
C GLU A 296 -5.09 16.94 6.57
N THR A 297 -4.07 16.14 6.35
CA THR A 297 -4.07 14.72 6.71
C THR A 297 -2.78 14.33 7.42
N GLY A 298 -2.87 13.36 8.31
CA GLY A 298 -1.71 12.82 8.97
C GLY A 298 -1.93 11.44 9.58
N LEU A 299 -0.80 10.80 9.87
CA LEU A 299 -0.73 9.50 10.49
C LEU A 299 0.35 9.56 11.58
N TYR A 300 0.04 9.09 12.79
CA TYR A 300 0.99 9.02 13.88
C TYR A 300 0.97 7.63 14.51
N GLN A 301 2.13 6.99 14.62
CA GLN A 301 2.25 5.69 15.27
C GLN A 301 2.37 5.88 16.79
N CYS A 302 1.41 5.33 17.52
CA CYS A 302 1.30 5.42 18.96
C CYS A 302 2.28 4.46 19.63
N GLY A 303 3.40 4.97 20.15
CA GLY A 303 4.41 4.14 20.81
C GLY A 303 3.97 3.58 22.17
N LYS A 304 2.92 4.14 22.77
CA LYS A 304 2.42 3.78 24.10
C LYS A 304 0.88 3.87 24.15
N PRO A 305 0.23 3.11 25.04
CA PRO A 305 -1.18 3.28 25.35
C PRO A 305 -1.42 4.62 26.06
N GLY A 306 -2.64 5.12 25.98
CA GLY A 306 -3.09 6.37 26.59
C GLY A 306 -3.87 7.24 25.62
N THR A 307 -4.18 8.45 26.07
CA THR A 307 -5.00 9.40 25.31
C THR A 307 -4.12 10.27 24.44
N TYR A 308 -4.42 10.30 23.15
CA TYR A 308 -3.82 11.19 22.17
C TYR A 308 -4.80 12.28 21.79
N ILE A 309 -4.35 13.53 21.77
CA ILE A 309 -5.22 14.69 21.65
C ILE A 309 -4.85 15.48 20.40
N LEU A 310 -5.79 15.58 19.47
CA LEU A 310 -5.73 16.54 18.36
C LEU A 310 -6.23 17.89 18.88
N LEU A 311 -5.33 18.88 18.97
CA LEU A 311 -5.66 20.20 19.49
C LEU A 311 -5.83 21.19 18.33
N PHE A 312 -7.02 21.75 18.22
CA PHE A 312 -7.34 22.84 17.31
C PHE A 312 -7.34 24.17 18.05
N ASP A 313 -6.43 25.06 17.67
CA ASP A 313 -6.14 26.32 18.34
C ASP A 313 -6.60 27.52 17.51
N ASN A 314 -7.57 28.26 18.04
CA ASN A 314 -8.05 29.54 17.50
C ASN A 314 -7.79 30.70 18.48
N SER A 315 -6.84 30.55 19.39
CA SER A 315 -6.50 31.55 20.42
C SER A 315 -5.99 32.86 19.84
N TYR A 316 -5.60 32.87 18.56
CA TYR A 316 -5.08 34.04 17.85
C TYR A 316 -6.14 34.81 17.03
N SER A 317 -7.36 34.29 16.89
CA SER A 317 -8.42 35.01 16.17
C SER A 317 -9.25 35.87 17.11
N TRP A 318 -9.25 37.17 16.86
CA TRP A 318 -9.97 38.16 17.65
C TRP A 318 -11.45 38.33 17.23
N LEU A 319 -11.74 38.07 15.95
CA LEU A 319 -13.01 38.44 15.33
C LEU A 319 -13.91 37.27 14.94
N GLN A 320 -13.36 36.08 14.70
CA GLN A 320 -14.11 35.00 14.06
C GLN A 320 -13.90 33.65 14.76
N GLN A 321 -15.00 32.92 14.89
CA GLN A 321 -14.97 31.48 15.14
C GLN A 321 -14.53 30.73 13.88
N LYS A 322 -14.01 29.52 14.05
CA LYS A 322 -13.63 28.62 12.95
C LYS A 322 -14.50 27.37 12.97
N GLU A 323 -14.94 26.95 11.80
CA GLU A 323 -15.62 25.67 11.61
C GLU A 323 -14.63 24.68 11.00
N ILE A 324 -14.54 23.51 11.62
CA ILE A 324 -13.64 22.42 11.21
C ILE A 324 -14.48 21.19 10.94
N PHE A 325 -14.26 20.54 9.82
CA PHE A 325 -14.78 19.22 9.53
C PHE A 325 -13.62 18.26 9.74
N CYS A 326 -13.76 17.33 10.67
CA CYS A 326 -12.68 16.46 11.12
C CYS A 326 -13.15 15.01 11.16
N ARG A 327 -12.26 14.10 10.73
CA ARG A 327 -12.38 12.67 10.96
C ARG A 327 -11.05 12.18 11.53
N ALA A 328 -11.11 11.52 12.67
CA ALA A 328 -9.94 10.94 13.30
C ALA A 328 -10.27 9.55 13.84
N VAL A 329 -9.41 8.58 13.56
CA VAL A 329 -9.63 7.18 13.91
C VAL A 329 -8.35 6.55 14.46
N VAL A 330 -8.53 5.63 15.41
CA VAL A 330 -7.46 4.75 15.88
C VAL A 330 -7.48 3.48 15.03
N LEU A 331 -6.39 3.24 14.33
CA LEU A 331 -6.14 2.01 13.60
C LEU A 331 -5.36 1.07 14.53
N ALA A 332 -5.98 -0.06 14.89
CA ALA A 332 -5.36 -1.06 15.76
C ALA A 332 -3.96 -1.45 15.28
N ALA A 333 -3.09 -1.86 16.21
CA ALA A 333 -1.73 -2.22 15.89
C ALA A 333 -1.74 -3.39 14.89
N CYS A 334 -0.98 -3.20 13.82
CA CYS A 334 -0.65 -4.12 12.75
C CYS A 334 -1.50 -4.16 11.44
N ARG A 335 -0.75 -3.88 10.36
CA ARG A 335 -0.76 -4.47 9.00
C ARG A 335 -1.77 -3.95 7.97
N ASN A 336 -1.87 -2.66 7.64
CA ASN A 336 -2.58 -2.28 6.40
C ASN A 336 -2.13 -0.99 5.68
N THR A 337 -1.16 -1.10 4.76
CA THR A 337 -1.01 -0.12 3.67
C THR A 337 -1.98 -0.48 2.53
N VAL A 338 -2.28 0.47 1.64
CA VAL A 338 -3.10 0.20 0.44
C VAL A 338 -2.53 -0.97 -0.38
N LEU A 339 -1.21 -1.06 -0.46
CA LEU A 339 -0.47 -2.17 -1.07
C LEU A 339 -0.71 -3.51 -0.37
N SER A 340 -0.73 -3.57 0.98
CA SER A 340 -1.01 -4.84 1.66
C SER A 340 -2.45 -5.32 1.46
N ARG A 341 -3.41 -4.41 1.24
CA ARG A 341 -4.79 -4.78 0.87
C ARG A 341 -4.86 -5.35 -0.55
N ILE A 342 -4.06 -4.83 -1.49
CA ILE A 342 -3.92 -5.38 -2.86
C ILE A 342 -3.25 -6.75 -2.83
N VAL A 343 -2.09 -6.86 -2.16
CA VAL A 343 -1.32 -8.10 -2.02
C VAL A 343 -2.16 -9.21 -1.39
N ARG A 344 -2.93 -8.91 -0.33
CA ARG A 344 -3.89 -9.86 0.29
C ARG A 344 -5.01 -10.28 -0.64
N ARG A 345 -5.53 -9.36 -1.46
CA ARG A 345 -6.69 -9.61 -2.34
C ARG A 345 -6.33 -10.42 -3.59
N TYR A 346 -5.08 -10.36 -4.00
CA TYR A 346 -4.53 -11.12 -5.12
C TYR A 346 -3.74 -12.37 -4.75
N ASN A 347 -3.56 -12.61 -3.45
CA ASN A 347 -2.69 -13.67 -2.93
C ASN A 347 -1.34 -13.73 -3.65
N ILE A 348 -0.75 -12.56 -3.88
CA ILE A 348 0.60 -12.45 -4.44
C ILE A 348 1.52 -12.97 -3.35
N THR A 349 2.10 -14.15 -3.51
CA THR A 349 3.16 -14.64 -2.63
C THR A 349 4.43 -13.89 -3.02
N PRO A 350 4.84 -12.86 -2.27
CA PRO A 350 6.02 -12.13 -2.65
C PRO A 350 7.20 -12.83 -2.00
N LYS A 351 8.19 -13.27 -2.80
CA LYS A 351 9.55 -13.32 -2.24
C LYS A 351 9.92 -11.85 -1.99
N THR A 352 9.54 -11.37 -0.81
CA THR A 352 9.65 -9.96 -0.44
C THR A 352 11.06 -9.74 0.03
N TYR A 353 11.87 -9.06 -0.78
CA TYR A 353 13.13 -8.52 -0.31
C TYR A 353 12.81 -7.16 0.27
N CYS A 354 12.39 -7.20 1.53
CA CYS A 354 12.41 -6.02 2.35
C CYS A 354 13.88 -5.63 2.46
N LEU A 355 14.26 -4.44 1.97
CA LEU A 355 15.59 -3.87 2.23
C LEU A 355 15.88 -3.69 3.73
N LYS A 356 14.94 -4.07 4.61
CA LYS A 356 14.89 -3.70 6.00
C LYS A 356 13.98 -4.65 6.80
N ARG A 357 14.54 -5.50 7.69
CA ARG A 357 13.75 -6.26 8.69
C ARG A 357 13.46 -5.33 9.87
N VAL A 358 12.19 -5.24 10.27
CA VAL A 358 11.76 -4.54 11.50
C VAL A 358 11.79 -5.53 12.67
N PRO A 359 12.34 -5.19 13.84
CA PRO A 359 12.17 -5.98 15.07
C PRO A 359 10.74 -5.98 15.65
N TYR A 360 9.79 -5.28 15.04
CA TYR A 360 8.36 -5.31 15.40
C TYR A 360 7.41 -5.48 14.20
N CYS A 361 7.92 -5.89 13.02
CA CYS A 361 7.11 -6.59 12.02
C CYS A 361 7.38 -8.08 12.17
N SER A 362 6.80 -8.67 13.21
CA SER A 362 6.71 -10.11 13.36
C SER A 362 6.17 -10.72 12.07
N TYR A 363 7.01 -11.54 11.44
CA TYR A 363 6.70 -12.53 10.40
C TYR A 363 5.92 -12.03 9.19
N TYR A 364 6.61 -11.93 8.06
CA TYR A 364 6.06 -12.32 6.77
C TYR A 364 6.99 -13.30 6.07
N LYS A 365 7.15 -14.47 6.70
CA LYS A 365 7.18 -15.72 5.94
C LYS A 365 5.72 -15.94 5.52
N PHE A 366 5.29 -15.31 4.43
CA PHE A 366 4.00 -15.68 3.83
C PHE A 366 4.21 -16.96 3.03
N LEU A 367 4.41 -18.05 3.76
CA LEU A 367 3.61 -19.22 3.45
C LEU A 367 2.18 -18.76 3.72
N PHE A 368 1.38 -18.67 2.68
CA PHE A 368 0.08 -19.26 2.87
C PHE A 368 0.21 -20.61 2.21
#